data_AF-A0AAN9LUF2-F1
#
_entry.id   AF-A0AAN9LUF2-F1
#
_cell.length_a   1.000
_cell.length_b   1.000
_cell.length_c   1.000
_cell.angle_alpha   90.00
_cell.angle_beta   90.00
_cell.angle_gamma   90.00
#
_symmetry.space_group_name_H-M   'P 1'
#
loop_
_entity.id
_entity.type
_entity.pdbx_description
1 polymer ?
#
loop_
_entity_poly.entity_id
_entity_poly.type
_entity_poly.pdbx_seq_one_letter_code
_entity_poly.pdbx_strand_id
1 'polypeptide(L)'
;MMENIRQCCRDSLLVNLTDICAAVTNDVTCRMALGRRYTGREGKGFQKLLLEFGEMLGAVCVGDYVPWLHWVSQVSGLFQRATRLAKHLDQFIDKVIEEHVRNGRDGGVDVDSEDQNDFEDVLLSMEKNNANTTNSLIDRTAIKALILSVLDL
;
A
#
# COMPACT_ATOMS: atom_id res chain seq x y z
N MET A 1 -8.28 7.74 18.73
CA MET A 1 -8.24 9.09 18.13
C MET A 1 -8.89 10.13 19.03
N MET A 2 -10.22 10.10 19.22
CA MET A 2 -10.93 11.14 19.99
C MET A 2 -10.40 11.31 21.41
N GLU A 3 -10.01 10.22 22.08
CA GLU A 3 -9.41 10.31 23.42
C GLU A 3 -8.03 10.97 23.42
N ASN A 4 -7.23 10.73 22.38
CA ASN A 4 -5.90 11.35 22.23
C ASN A 4 -6.03 12.85 21.94
N ILE A 5 -6.98 13.23 21.08
CA ILE A 5 -7.31 14.64 20.81
C ILE A 5 -7.82 15.31 22.09
N ARG A 6 -8.74 14.68 22.81
CA ARG A 6 -9.25 15.17 24.09
C ARG A 6 -8.14 15.37 25.12
N GLN A 7 -7.19 14.44 25.19
CA GLN A 7 -6.05 14.55 26.09
C GLN A 7 -5.14 15.72 25.72
N CYS A 8 -4.75 15.86 24.44
CA CYS A 8 -3.96 17.01 24.01
C CYS A 8 -4.68 18.35 24.24
N CYS A 9 -6.01 18.40 24.03
CA CYS A 9 -6.81 19.59 24.35
C CYS A 9 -6.83 19.91 25.85
N ARG A 10 -6.93 18.88 26.71
CA ARG A 10 -6.84 19.05 28.18
C ARG A 10 -5.48 19.58 28.61
N ASP A 11 -4.42 19.09 27.98
CA ASP A 11 -3.04 19.45 28.29
C ASP A 11 -2.58 20.73 27.57
N SER A 12 -3.48 21.40 26.81
CA SER A 12 -3.18 22.58 25.97
C SER A 12 -2.00 22.36 25.00
N LEU A 13 -1.83 21.12 24.53
CA LEU A 13 -0.81 20.72 23.58
C LEU A 13 -1.28 20.93 22.13
N LEU A 14 -0.35 21.32 21.26
CA LEU A 14 -0.62 21.41 19.82
C LEU A 14 -0.97 20.03 19.25
N VAL A 15 -2.04 19.98 18.44
CA VAL A 15 -2.50 18.77 17.77
C VAL A 15 -2.20 18.88 16.27
N ASN A 16 -1.39 17.97 15.73
CA ASN A 16 -1.21 17.85 14.28
C ASN A 16 -2.35 17.00 13.70
N LEU A 17 -3.38 17.66 13.16
CA LEU A 17 -4.53 16.99 12.56
C LEU A 17 -4.16 16.20 11.30
N THR A 18 -3.18 16.66 10.52
CA THR A 18 -2.72 15.96 9.30
C THR A 18 -2.18 14.58 9.65
N ASP A 19 -1.31 14.48 10.66
CA ASP A 19 -0.75 13.20 11.09
C ASP A 19 -1.83 12.26 11.63
N ILE A 20 -2.79 12.79 12.39
CA ILE A 20 -3.88 11.99 12.96
C ILE A 20 -4.81 11.48 11.86
N CYS A 21 -5.24 12.33 10.94
CA CYS A 21 -6.09 11.93 9.82
C CYS A 21 -5.37 10.91 8.93
N ALA A 22 -4.11 11.16 8.56
CA ALA A 22 -3.32 10.23 7.76
C ALA A 22 -3.16 8.87 8.44
N ALA A 23 -2.93 8.84 9.76
CA ALA A 23 -2.83 7.59 10.51
C ALA A 23 -4.16 6.83 10.53
N VAL A 24 -5.30 7.52 10.65
CA VAL A 24 -6.62 6.89 10.63
C VAL A 24 -6.98 6.36 9.25
N THR A 25 -6.75 7.14 8.19
CA THR A 25 -6.95 6.68 6.82
C THR A 25 -6.11 5.43 6.55
N ASN A 26 -4.81 5.48 6.87
CA ASN A 26 -3.93 4.33 6.70
C ASN A 26 -4.41 3.10 7.48
N ASP A 27 -4.87 3.27 8.73
CA ASP A 27 -5.36 2.18 9.57
C ASP A 27 -6.66 1.54 9.05
N VAL A 28 -7.52 2.32 8.40
CA VAL A 28 -8.74 1.84 7.73
C VAL A 28 -8.39 1.15 6.42
N THR A 29 -7.62 1.82 5.55
CA THR A 29 -7.21 1.29 4.25
C THR A 29 -6.43 -0.01 4.42
N CYS A 30 -5.46 -0.09 5.34
CA CYS A 30 -4.72 -1.32 5.60
C CYS A 30 -5.62 -2.46 6.08
N ARG A 31 -6.60 -2.17 6.94
CA ARG A 31 -7.51 -3.22 7.41
C ARG A 31 -8.44 -3.73 6.32
N MET A 32 -8.88 -2.86 5.43
CA MET A 32 -9.71 -3.26 4.29
C MET A 32 -8.90 -3.98 3.22
N ALA A 33 -7.68 -3.52 2.97
CA ALA A 33 -6.84 -4.01 1.88
C ALA A 33 -6.02 -5.26 2.23
N LEU A 34 -5.61 -5.39 3.50
CA LEU A 34 -4.62 -6.37 3.97
C LEU A 34 -5.07 -7.13 5.24
N GLY A 35 -6.29 -6.87 5.72
CA GLY A 35 -6.86 -7.54 6.92
C GLY A 35 -6.23 -7.18 8.25
N ARG A 36 -5.20 -6.33 8.28
CA ARG A 36 -4.48 -5.95 9.50
C ARG A 36 -4.14 -4.48 9.56
N ARG A 37 -3.89 -4.02 10.79
CA ARG A 37 -3.37 -2.67 11.05
C ARG A 37 -1.85 -2.68 11.02
N TYR A 38 -1.25 -1.63 10.46
CA TYR A 38 0.19 -1.40 10.59
C TYR A 38 0.42 -0.31 11.62
N THR A 39 0.94 -0.69 12.80
CA THR A 39 1.14 0.22 13.93
C THR A 39 2.60 0.26 14.38
N GLY A 40 2.93 1.19 15.28
CA GLY A 40 4.28 1.29 15.85
C GLY A 40 5.35 1.62 14.82
N ARG A 41 6.50 0.92 14.89
CA ARG A 41 7.63 1.16 13.99
C ARG A 41 7.34 0.73 12.55
N GLU A 42 6.66 -0.40 12.39
CA GLU A 42 6.33 -0.96 11.08
C GLU A 42 5.37 -0.05 10.32
N GLY A 43 4.28 0.39 10.97
CA GLY A 43 3.33 1.35 10.38
C GLY A 43 3.96 2.67 9.99
N LYS A 44 4.86 3.22 10.81
CA LYS A 44 5.60 4.44 10.46
C LYS A 44 6.51 4.24 9.24
N GLY A 45 7.15 3.08 9.12
CA GLY A 45 7.97 2.73 7.96
C GLY A 45 7.12 2.61 6.69
N PHE A 46 5.99 1.93 6.79
CA PHE A 46 5.04 1.77 5.69
C PHE A 46 4.41 3.10 5.25
N GLN A 47 3.92 3.91 6.19
CA GLN A 47 3.36 5.23 5.91
C GLN A 47 4.39 6.13 5.21
N LYS A 48 5.67 6.05 5.61
CA LYS A 48 6.74 6.80 4.94
C LYS A 48 6.96 6.32 3.49
N LEU A 49 6.88 5.02 3.24
CA LEU A 49 6.99 4.47 1.87
C LEU A 49 5.84 4.94 0.99
N LEU A 50 4.60 4.94 1.49
CA LEU A 50 3.44 5.44 0.74
C LEU A 50 3.52 6.95 0.50
N LEU A 51 3.95 7.73 1.49
CA LEU A 51 4.15 9.18 1.30
C LEU A 51 5.19 9.46 0.21
N GLU A 52 6.32 8.74 0.24
CA GLU A 52 7.37 8.85 -0.78
C GLU A 52 6.86 8.38 -2.15
N PHE A 53 5.92 7.43 -2.20
CA PHE A 53 5.27 6.98 -3.43
C PHE A 53 4.37 8.04 -4.04
N GLY A 54 3.48 8.65 -3.24
CA GLY A 54 2.66 9.78 -3.69
C GLY A 54 3.51 10.97 -4.16
N GLU A 55 4.61 11.27 -3.47
CA GLU A 55 5.58 12.29 -3.92
C GLU A 55 6.18 11.96 -5.29
N MET A 56 6.51 10.70 -5.53
CA MET A 56 7.09 10.25 -6.80
C MET A 56 6.06 10.25 -7.94
N LEU A 57 4.80 9.91 -7.66
CA LEU A 57 3.72 10.01 -8.65
C LEU A 57 3.42 11.46 -9.04
N GLY A 58 3.57 12.39 -8.10
CA GLY A 58 3.43 13.83 -8.33
C GLY A 58 4.69 14.52 -8.89
N ALA A 59 5.81 13.82 -9.00
CA ALA A 59 7.07 14.41 -9.42
C ALA A 59 7.07 14.70 -10.93
N VAL A 60 7.42 15.94 -11.30
CA VAL A 60 7.53 16.34 -12.70
C VAL A 60 8.85 15.88 -13.29
N CYS A 61 8.80 14.94 -14.24
CA CYS A 61 9.95 14.60 -15.07
C CYS A 61 10.03 15.55 -16.27
N VAL A 62 10.90 16.57 -16.21
CA VAL A 62 11.06 17.56 -17.30
C VAL A 62 11.40 16.89 -18.64
N GLY A 63 12.08 15.74 -18.61
CA GLY A 63 12.40 14.94 -19.78
C GLY A 63 11.19 14.37 -20.53
N ASP A 64 10.05 14.22 -19.86
CA ASP A 64 8.81 13.73 -20.46
C ASP A 64 8.09 14.81 -21.27
N TYR A 65 8.35 16.09 -20.94
CA TYR A 65 7.79 17.26 -21.64
C TYR A 65 8.75 17.84 -22.68
N VAL A 66 10.06 17.74 -22.41
CA VAL A 66 11.12 18.32 -23.26
C VAL A 66 12.16 17.24 -23.56
N PRO A 67 12.06 16.56 -24.72
CA PRO A 67 12.88 15.37 -25.02
C PRO A 67 14.40 15.58 -24.93
N TRP A 68 14.91 16.78 -25.26
CA TRP A 68 16.35 17.06 -25.14
C TRP A 68 16.83 17.25 -23.70
N LEU A 69 15.92 17.41 -22.73
CA LEU A 69 16.22 17.48 -21.29
C LEU A 69 16.04 16.13 -20.59
N HIS A 70 15.93 15.02 -21.32
CA HIS A 70 15.80 13.69 -20.71
C HIS A 70 16.96 13.34 -19.76
N TRP A 71 18.15 13.89 -19.99
CA TRP A 71 19.29 13.72 -19.09
C TRP A 71 19.09 14.35 -17.70
N VAL A 72 18.21 15.35 -17.57
CA VAL A 72 17.94 16.04 -16.30
C VAL A 72 17.30 15.10 -15.28
N SER A 73 16.45 14.16 -15.72
CA SER A 73 15.85 13.15 -14.83
C SER A 73 16.86 12.12 -14.32
N GLN A 74 17.93 11.88 -15.09
CA GLN A 74 19.04 11.02 -14.68
C GLN A 74 19.97 11.74 -13.68
N VAL A 75 20.27 13.02 -13.91
CA VAL A 75 21.13 13.82 -13.02
C VAL A 75 20.42 14.22 -11.72
N SER A 76 19.10 14.39 -11.74
CA SER A 76 18.32 14.70 -10.53
C SER A 76 18.18 13.51 -9.57
N GLY A 77 18.59 12.30 -9.98
CA GLY A 77 18.47 11.10 -9.17
C GLY A 77 17.03 10.57 -9.02
N LEU A 78 16.07 11.15 -9.75
CA LEU A 78 14.66 10.75 -9.70
C LEU A 78 14.48 9.27 -10.05
N PHE A 79 15.14 8.79 -11.10
CA PHE A 79 15.06 7.38 -11.51
C PHE A 79 15.59 6.45 -10.41
N GLN A 80 16.74 6.77 -9.82
CA GLN A 80 17.33 5.97 -8.74
C GLN A 80 16.42 5.93 -7.50
N ARG A 81 15.79 7.06 -7.16
CA ARG A 81 14.82 7.15 -6.07
C ARG A 81 13.57 6.31 -6.37
N ALA A 82 13.03 6.39 -7.60
CA ALA A 82 11.91 5.57 -8.06
C ALA A 82 12.21 4.08 -7.96
N THR A 83 13.35 3.62 -8.50
CA THR A 83 13.72 2.20 -8.46
C THR A 83 13.91 1.70 -7.03
N ARG A 84 14.53 2.50 -6.16
CA ARG A 84 14.70 2.15 -4.75
C ARG A 84 13.36 2.02 -4.05
N LEU A 85 12.44 2.95 -4.29
CA LEU A 85 11.11 2.94 -3.71
C LEU A 85 10.28 1.76 -4.20
N ALA A 86 10.26 1.52 -5.52
CA ALA A 86 9.57 0.39 -6.13
C ALA A 86 10.03 -0.93 -5.52
N LYS A 87 11.35 -1.10 -5.31
CA LYS A 87 11.90 -2.28 -4.64
C LYS A 87 11.42 -2.43 -3.20
N HIS A 88 11.35 -1.35 -2.43
CA HIS A 88 10.86 -1.43 -1.05
C HIS A 88 9.36 -1.74 -0.97
N LEU A 89 8.56 -1.16 -1.87
CA LEU A 89 7.12 -1.45 -1.96
C LEU A 89 6.88 -2.90 -2.39
N ASP A 90 7.58 -3.38 -3.41
CA ASP A 90 7.49 -4.77 -3.88
C ASP A 90 7.83 -5.76 -2.76
N GLN A 91 8.93 -5.53 -2.04
CA GLN A 91 9.32 -6.35 -0.88
C GLN A 91 8.34 -6.26 0.29
N PHE A 92 7.70 -5.11 0.48
CA PHE A 92 6.69 -4.96 1.51
C PHE A 92 5.45 -5.78 1.15
N ILE A 93 4.90 -5.57 -0.05
CA ILE A 93 3.70 -6.26 -0.51
C ILE A 93 3.93 -7.77 -0.59
N ASP A 94 5.10 -8.22 -1.04
CA ASP A 94 5.44 -9.64 -1.02
C ASP A 94 5.33 -10.26 0.37
N LYS A 95 5.83 -9.56 1.40
CA LYS A 95 5.71 -10.05 2.78
C LYS A 95 4.27 -10.13 3.24
N VAL A 96 3.44 -9.15 2.87
CA VAL A 96 2.01 -9.16 3.22
C VAL A 96 1.34 -10.38 2.60
N ILE A 97 1.57 -10.62 1.31
CA ILE A 97 0.96 -11.75 0.60
C ILE A 97 1.51 -13.09 1.12
N GLU A 98 2.81 -13.19 1.42
CA GLU A 98 3.39 -14.39 2.02
C GLU A 98 2.81 -14.71 3.40
N GLU A 99 2.57 -13.70 4.25
CA GLU A 99 1.91 -13.88 5.53
C GLU A 99 0.48 -14.41 5.35
N HIS A 100 -0.23 -13.89 4.36
CA HIS A 100 -1.59 -14.27 4.03
C HIS A 100 -1.68 -15.73 3.57
N VAL A 101 -0.82 -16.12 2.63
CA VAL A 101 -0.69 -17.49 2.13
C VAL A 101 -0.33 -18.45 3.26
N ARG A 102 0.63 -18.07 4.13
CA ARG A 102 1.03 -18.90 5.28
C ARG A 102 -0.11 -19.12 6.28
N ASN A 103 -1.02 -18.16 6.41
CA ASN A 103 -2.18 -18.27 7.28
C ASN A 103 -3.31 -19.12 6.65
N GLY A 104 -3.09 -19.73 5.48
CA GLY A 104 -4.04 -20.64 4.84
C GLY A 104 -5.22 -19.93 4.18
N ARG A 105 -5.12 -18.62 3.95
CA ARG A 105 -6.20 -17.80 3.39
C ARG A 105 -6.19 -17.70 1.86
N ASP A 106 -5.34 -18.47 1.20
CA ASP A 106 -5.22 -18.47 -0.27
C ASP A 106 -6.30 -19.30 -0.99
N GLY A 107 -7.22 -19.95 -0.27
CA GLY A 107 -7.91 -21.14 -0.77
C GLY A 107 -9.39 -21.31 -0.46
N GLY A 108 -10.02 -20.39 0.25
CA GLY A 108 -11.42 -20.54 0.67
C GLY A 108 -12.04 -19.21 1.04
N VAL A 109 -12.36 -18.40 0.04
CA VAL A 109 -13.25 -17.25 0.22
C VAL A 109 -14.67 -17.79 0.07
N ASP A 110 -15.30 -18.15 1.18
CA ASP A 110 -16.76 -18.26 1.22
C ASP A 110 -17.31 -16.85 1.36
N VAL A 111 -17.87 -16.30 0.28
CA VAL A 111 -18.50 -14.96 0.30
C VAL A 111 -19.73 -14.94 1.22
N ASP A 112 -20.27 -16.13 1.54
CA ASP A 112 -21.42 -16.36 2.42
C ASP A 112 -21.06 -16.74 3.87
N SER A 113 -19.77 -16.93 4.20
CA SER A 113 -19.36 -17.16 5.60
C SER A 113 -19.19 -15.84 6.34
N GLU A 114 -19.44 -15.83 7.66
CA GLU A 114 -19.20 -14.66 8.52
C GLU A 114 -17.69 -14.33 8.69
N ASP A 115 -16.81 -15.07 8.02
CA ASP A 115 -15.38 -14.81 8.02
C ASP A 115 -15.10 -13.52 7.22
N GLN A 116 -14.46 -12.56 7.87
CA GLN A 116 -14.11 -11.27 7.28
C GLN A 116 -12.96 -11.46 6.27
N ASN A 117 -13.32 -11.79 5.02
CA ASN A 117 -12.39 -11.74 3.88
C ASN A 117 -11.98 -10.29 3.65
N ASP A 118 -10.68 -10.04 3.51
CA ASP A 118 -10.18 -8.74 3.10
C ASP A 118 -9.89 -8.72 1.59
N PHE A 119 -9.50 -7.56 1.06
CA PHE A 119 -9.27 -7.40 -0.37
C PHE A 119 -8.19 -8.38 -0.89
N GLU A 120 -7.18 -8.68 -0.09
CA GLU A 120 -6.10 -9.60 -0.45
C GLU A 120 -6.62 -11.04 -0.55
N ASP A 121 -7.45 -11.53 0.38
CA ASP A 121 -8.07 -12.88 0.30
C ASP A 121 -8.84 -13.02 -1.02
N VAL A 122 -9.61 -11.99 -1.39
CA VAL A 122 -10.42 -11.99 -2.62
C VAL A 122 -9.51 -12.10 -3.84
N LEU A 123 -8.45 -11.30 -3.93
CA LEU A 123 -7.51 -11.34 -5.05
C LEU A 123 -6.79 -12.68 -5.17
N LEU A 124 -6.35 -13.26 -4.05
CA LEU A 124 -5.70 -14.57 -4.03
C LEU A 124 -6.65 -15.70 -4.43
N SER A 125 -7.91 -15.64 -3.98
CA SER A 125 -8.92 -16.61 -4.40
C SER A 125 -9.18 -16.57 -5.91
N MET A 126 -9.16 -15.37 -6.50
CA MET A 126 -9.30 -15.19 -7.95
C MET A 126 -8.09 -15.75 -8.71
N GLU A 127 -6.87 -15.54 -8.21
CA GLU A 127 -5.65 -16.11 -8.80
C GLU A 127 -5.74 -17.64 -8.83
N LYS A 128 -6.10 -18.27 -7.70
CA LYS A 128 -6.21 -19.73 -7.57
C LYS A 128 -7.32 -20.33 -8.41
N ASN A 129 -8.49 -19.68 -8.48
CA ASN A 129 -9.60 -20.12 -9.32
C ASN A 129 -9.27 -20.01 -10.82
N ASN A 130 -8.54 -18.97 -11.21
CA ASN A 130 -8.15 -18.74 -12.60
C ASN A 130 -6.90 -19.53 -13.02
N ALA A 131 -6.12 -20.09 -12.09
CA ALA A 131 -4.95 -20.94 -12.40
C ALA A 131 -5.30 -22.17 -13.24
N ASN A 132 -6.56 -22.61 -13.23
CA ASN A 132 -7.05 -23.74 -14.03
C ASN A 132 -7.48 -23.35 -15.47
N THR A 133 -7.45 -22.05 -15.80
CA THR A 133 -7.85 -21.53 -17.11
C THR A 133 -6.63 -20.92 -17.81
N THR A 134 -6.38 -21.28 -19.07
CA THR A 134 -5.16 -20.92 -19.84
C THR A 134 -4.91 -19.41 -20.04
N ASN A 135 -5.80 -18.53 -19.57
CA ASN A 135 -5.71 -17.07 -19.65
C ASN A 135 -6.00 -16.41 -18.28
N SER A 136 -5.19 -16.67 -17.25
CA SER A 136 -5.37 -15.93 -15.98
C SER A 136 -4.98 -14.46 -16.18
N LEU A 137 -5.95 -13.56 -16.10
CA LEU A 137 -5.72 -12.10 -16.15
C LEU A 137 -5.14 -11.56 -14.83
N ILE A 138 -5.26 -12.34 -13.77
CA ILE A 138 -4.82 -12.02 -12.42
C ILE A 138 -3.64 -12.94 -12.13
N ASP A 139 -2.44 -12.39 -12.23
CA ASP A 139 -1.19 -12.98 -11.78
C ASP A 139 -0.68 -12.23 -10.55
N ARG A 140 0.37 -12.75 -9.92
CA ARG A 140 1.01 -12.12 -8.77
C ARG A 140 1.37 -10.65 -8.98
N THR A 141 1.77 -10.28 -10.19
CA THR A 141 2.10 -8.89 -10.55
C THR A 141 0.88 -8.00 -10.49
N ALA A 142 -0.23 -8.43 -11.09
CA ALA A 142 -1.51 -7.72 -11.07
C ALA A 142 -2.04 -7.57 -9.64
N ILE A 143 -1.94 -8.63 -8.81
CA ILE A 143 -2.36 -8.58 -7.39
C ILE A 143 -1.58 -7.50 -6.64
N LYS A 144 -0.25 -7.48 -6.76
CA LYS A 144 0.59 -6.45 -6.12
C LYS A 144 0.20 -5.04 -6.57
N ALA A 145 -0.04 -4.85 -7.86
CA ALA A 145 -0.44 -3.57 -8.41
C ALA A 145 -1.81 -3.11 -7.89
N LEU A 146 -2.78 -4.03 -7.80
CA LEU A 146 -4.10 -3.75 -7.26
C LEU A 146 -4.04 -3.40 -5.76
N ILE A 147 -3.29 -4.16 -4.97
CA ILE A 147 -3.05 -3.84 -3.54
C ILE A 147 -2.43 -2.45 -3.41
N LEU A 148 -1.37 -2.15 -4.18
CA LEU A 148 -0.72 -0.84 -4.15
C LEU A 148 -1.69 0.29 -4.53
N SER A 149 -2.55 0.07 -5.52
CA SER A 149 -3.54 1.07 -5.96
C SER A 149 -4.57 1.42 -4.89
N VAL A 150 -4.95 0.45 -4.05
CA VAL A 150 -5.87 0.68 -2.92
C VAL A 150 -5.14 1.36 -1.76
N LEU A 151 -3.87 1.04 -1.54
CA LEU A 151 -3.05 1.61 -0.46
C LEU A 151 -2.61 3.06 -0.70
N ASP A 152 -2.59 3.52 -1.95
CA ASP A 152 -2.27 4.91 -2.32
C ASP A 152 -3.47 5.88 -2.21
N LEU A 153 -4.62 5.39 -1.73
CA LEU A 153 -5.87 6.17 -1.57
C LEU A 153 -5.90 6.97 -0.25
#